data_AF-A0A6M1ZH49-F1
#
_entry.id   AF-A0A6M1ZH49-F1
#
_cell.length_a   1.000
_cell.length_b   1.000
_cell.length_c   1.000
_cell.angle_alpha   90.00
_cell.angle_beta   90.00
_cell.angle_gamma   90.00
#
_symmetry.space_group_name_H-M   'P 1'
#
loop_
_entity.id
_entity.type
_entity.pdbx_description
1 polymer ?
#
loop_
_entity_poly.entity_id
_entity_poly.type
_entity_poly.pdbx_seq_one_letter_code
_entity_poly.pdbx_strand_id
1 'polypeptide(L)'
;MKFWLLIVLIPIALVPFALKADLTKKLLFSNKNYAKQIEVKTYILTQEQVAQLFKEPNKEPIQLTIEELNKISNETKNRYIVIRVKNLGNLHAWGVLSCKTGLRNPIMIGIPSIKPTYSDYVICISGIFIASPDQNIYPATAYEWTELYTK
;
A
#
# COMPACT_ATOMS: atom_id res chain seq x y z
N MET A 1 -35.20 -33.72 26.88
CA MET A 1 -34.38 -32.49 26.77
C MET A 1 -33.09 -32.76 25.96
N LYS A 2 -33.09 -32.78 24.62
CA LYS A 2 -31.83 -32.89 23.82
C LYS A 2 -31.89 -32.28 22.40
N PHE A 3 -32.81 -31.37 22.10
CA PHE A 3 -32.89 -30.76 20.75
C PHE A 3 -32.29 -29.35 20.63
N TRP A 4 -32.00 -28.68 21.74
CA TRP A 4 -31.47 -27.31 21.74
C TRP A 4 -29.95 -27.22 21.48
N LEU A 5 -29.19 -28.29 21.71
CA LEU A 5 -27.73 -28.32 21.51
C LEU A 5 -27.31 -28.40 20.04
N LEU A 6 -28.16 -28.95 19.16
CA LEU A 6 -27.86 -29.09 17.72
C LEU A 6 -27.95 -27.77 16.97
N ILE A 7 -28.86 -26.87 17.37
CA ILE A 7 -29.07 -25.57 16.69
C ILE A 7 -27.89 -24.62 16.94
N VAL A 8 -27.17 -24.76 18.06
CA VAL A 8 -26.02 -23.90 18.41
C VAL A 8 -24.70 -24.42 17.82
N LEU A 9 -24.57 -25.73 17.58
CA LEU A 9 -23.35 -26.33 17.01
C LEU A 9 -23.16 -26.08 15.51
N ILE A 10 -24.26 -26.00 14.75
CA ILE A 10 -24.24 -25.75 13.29
C ILE A 10 -23.60 -24.39 12.94
N PRO A 11 -23.97 -23.25 13.56
CA PRO A 11 -23.33 -21.96 13.24
C PRO A 11 -21.86 -21.93 13.68
N ILE A 12 -21.48 -22.56 14.79
CA ILE A 12 -20.08 -22.58 15.28
C ILE A 12 -19.16 -23.37 14.32
N ALA A 13 -19.65 -24.44 13.69
CA ALA A 13 -18.88 -25.22 12.71
C ALA A 13 -18.78 -24.53 11.33
N LEU A 14 -19.75 -23.69 10.96
CA LEU A 14 -19.77 -22.97 9.69
C LEU A 14 -18.83 -21.76 9.66
N VAL A 15 -18.65 -21.07 10.80
CA VAL A 15 -17.75 -19.91 10.93
C VAL A 15 -16.30 -20.21 10.50
N PRO A 16 -15.63 -21.26 11.02
CA PRO A 16 -14.24 -21.57 10.61
C PRO A 16 -14.15 -22.05 9.16
N PHE A 17 -15.21 -22.62 8.60
CA PHE A 17 -15.23 -23.06 7.20
C PHE A 17 -15.36 -21.87 6.24
N ALA A 18 -16.21 -20.91 6.55
CA ALA A 18 -16.33 -19.66 5.80
C ALA A 18 -15.03 -18.84 5.81
N LEU A 19 -14.37 -18.73 6.98
CA LEU A 19 -13.08 -18.05 7.11
C LEU A 19 -11.96 -18.73 6.31
N LYS A 20 -11.90 -20.07 6.29
CA LYS A 20 -10.92 -20.81 5.49
C LYS A 20 -11.17 -20.71 3.98
N ALA A 21 -12.43 -20.70 3.56
CA ALA A 21 -12.81 -20.55 2.16
C ALA A 21 -12.43 -19.16 1.60
N ASP A 22 -12.55 -18.11 2.42
CA ASP A 22 -12.15 -16.75 2.03
C ASP A 22 -10.62 -16.61 1.88
N LEU A 23 -9.87 -17.19 2.83
CA LEU A 23 -8.41 -17.23 2.78
C LEU A 23 -7.86 -18.00 1.57
N THR A 24 -8.47 -19.14 1.24
CA THR A 24 -8.06 -19.95 0.07
C THR A 24 -8.41 -19.27 -1.25
N LYS A 25 -9.57 -18.61 -1.36
CA LYS A 25 -9.90 -17.79 -2.53
C LYS A 25 -8.89 -16.65 -2.71
N LYS A 26 -8.59 -15.88 -1.65
CA LYS A 26 -7.62 -14.78 -1.71
C LYS A 26 -6.23 -15.22 -2.16
N LEU A 27 -5.77 -16.40 -1.72
CA LEU A 27 -4.49 -16.98 -2.14
C LEU A 27 -4.51 -17.49 -3.59
N LEU A 28 -5.60 -18.13 -4.03
CA LEU A 28 -5.70 -18.72 -5.37
C LEU A 28 -5.90 -17.68 -6.48
N PHE A 29 -6.50 -16.53 -6.18
CA PHE A 29 -6.76 -15.47 -7.17
C PHE A 29 -5.67 -14.39 -7.25
N SER A 30 -4.71 -14.39 -6.33
CA SER A 30 -3.61 -13.43 -6.34
C SER A 30 -2.55 -13.83 -7.37
N ASN A 31 -2.45 -13.07 -8.45
CA ASN A 31 -1.45 -13.24 -9.50
C ASN A 31 -0.15 -12.51 -9.14
N LYS A 32 0.58 -13.02 -8.15
CA LYS A 32 1.84 -12.41 -7.70
C LYS A 32 2.90 -12.31 -8.82
N ASN A 33 2.87 -13.21 -9.80
CA ASN A 33 3.79 -13.16 -10.95
C ASN A 33 3.58 -11.92 -11.82
N TYR A 34 2.35 -11.39 -11.86
CA TYR A 34 2.02 -10.17 -12.59
C TYR A 34 2.57 -8.90 -11.93
N ALA A 35 3.04 -8.96 -10.68
CA ALA A 35 3.64 -7.80 -10.01
C ALA A 35 4.83 -7.22 -10.79
N LYS A 36 5.55 -8.04 -11.57
CA LYS A 36 6.65 -7.60 -12.45
C LYS A 36 6.19 -6.69 -13.59
N GLN A 37 4.90 -6.72 -13.93
CA GLN A 37 4.27 -5.89 -14.95
C GLN A 37 3.67 -4.61 -14.37
N ILE A 38 3.83 -4.38 -13.06
CA ILE A 38 3.33 -3.19 -12.39
C ILE A 38 4.52 -2.41 -11.85
N GLU A 39 4.60 -1.17 -12.30
CA GLU A 39 5.57 -0.23 -11.79
C GLU A 39 4.99 0.49 -10.57
N VAL A 40 5.67 0.36 -9.44
CA VAL A 40 5.34 1.07 -8.20
C VAL A 40 6.53 1.94 -7.84
N LYS A 41 6.27 3.24 -7.70
CA LYS A 41 7.23 4.22 -7.22
C LYS A 41 6.72 4.83 -5.92
N THR A 42 7.60 4.99 -4.96
CA THR A 42 7.25 5.43 -3.61
C THR A 42 8.15 6.59 -3.20
N TYR A 43 7.55 7.63 -2.66
CA TYR A 43 8.23 8.85 -2.29
C TYR A 43 7.76 9.35 -0.92
N ILE A 44 8.63 10.10 -0.25
CA ILE A 44 8.23 10.96 0.85
C ILE A 44 8.42 12.40 0.41
N LEU A 45 7.30 13.11 0.26
CA LEU A 45 7.24 14.44 -0.34
C LEU A 45 6.71 15.48 0.65
N THR A 46 7.11 16.73 0.46
CA THR A 46 6.47 17.87 1.12
C THR A 46 5.13 18.21 0.46
N GLN A 47 4.31 19.01 1.14
CA GLN A 47 3.05 19.51 0.59
C GLN A 47 3.24 20.21 -0.77
N GLU A 48 4.31 21.00 -0.93
CA GLU A 48 4.61 21.73 -2.16
C GLU A 48 4.98 20.78 -3.30
N GLN A 49 5.75 19.73 -3.01
CA GLN A 49 6.10 18.70 -4.00
C GLN A 49 4.87 17.89 -4.42
N VAL A 50 3.96 17.58 -3.50
CA VAL A 50 2.66 16.96 -3.81
C VAL A 50 1.83 17.87 -4.72
N ALA A 51 1.74 19.16 -4.41
CA ALA A 51 1.03 20.12 -5.25
C ALA A 51 1.64 20.22 -6.67
N GLN A 52 2.98 20.19 -6.77
CA GLN A 52 3.68 20.17 -8.04
C GLN A 52 3.40 18.89 -8.83
N LEU A 53 3.36 17.74 -8.16
CA LEU A 53 3.02 16.46 -8.78
C LEU A 53 1.63 16.49 -9.43
N PHE A 54 0.63 17.06 -8.78
CA PHE A 54 -0.71 17.19 -9.37
C PHE A 54 -0.78 18.21 -10.52
N LYS A 55 0.09 19.22 -10.54
CA LYS A 55 0.21 20.16 -11.67
C LYS A 55 0.93 19.54 -12.87
N GLU A 56 1.97 18.76 -12.60
CA GLU A 56 2.87 18.16 -13.58
C GLU A 56 2.99 16.65 -13.34
N PRO A 57 1.96 15.83 -13.64
CA PRO A 57 1.93 14.41 -13.27
C PRO A 57 3.03 13.60 -13.93
N ASN A 58 3.56 14.04 -15.08
CA ASN A 58 4.64 13.32 -15.76
C ASN A 58 6.03 13.68 -15.22
N LYS A 59 6.15 14.73 -14.40
CA LYS A 59 7.43 15.12 -13.81
C LYS A 59 7.73 14.22 -12.62
N GLU A 60 8.89 13.61 -12.63
CA GLU A 60 9.33 12.76 -11.53
C GLU A 60 9.65 13.61 -10.29
N PRO A 61 9.05 13.32 -9.12
CA PRO A 61 9.38 14.00 -7.89
C PRO A 61 10.83 13.77 -7.50
N ILE A 62 11.46 14.79 -6.92
CA ILE A 62 12.80 14.68 -6.35
C ILE A 62 12.66 14.15 -4.93
N GLN A 63 13.19 12.94 -4.68
CA GLN A 63 13.20 12.35 -3.34
C GLN A 63 14.20 13.09 -2.46
N LEU A 64 13.73 13.61 -1.33
CA LEU A 64 14.57 14.26 -0.32
C LEU A 64 15.29 13.19 0.53
N THR A 65 16.52 13.49 0.93
CA THR A 65 17.28 12.71 1.90
C THR A 65 16.65 12.79 3.29
N ILE A 66 16.96 11.84 4.17
CA ILE A 66 16.48 11.85 5.56
C ILE A 66 16.90 13.14 6.29
N GLU A 67 18.12 13.61 6.05
CA GLU A 67 18.61 14.87 6.62
C GLU A 67 17.81 16.07 6.15
N GLU A 68 17.51 16.17 4.86
CA GLU A 68 16.67 17.24 4.30
C GLU A 68 15.24 17.15 4.84
N LEU A 69 14.67 15.96 4.88
CA LEU A 69 13.35 15.72 5.48
C LEU A 69 13.34 16.19 6.93
N ASN A 70 14.36 15.84 7.73
CA ASN A 70 14.48 16.23 9.14
C ASN A 70 14.76 17.72 9.34
N LYS A 71 15.50 18.39 8.44
CA LYS A 71 15.63 19.85 8.49
C LYS A 71 14.30 20.57 8.25
N ILE A 72 13.44 19.97 7.44
CA ILE A 72 12.08 20.47 7.17
C ILE A 72 11.13 20.22 8.36
N SER A 73 11.53 19.42 9.37
CA SER A 73 10.66 18.93 10.45
C SER A 73 10.32 19.94 11.55
N ASN A 74 10.95 21.11 11.56
CA ASN A 74 10.67 22.09 12.60
C ASN A 74 9.49 22.98 12.19
N GLU A 75 8.33 22.61 12.76
CA GLU A 75 7.19 23.46 13.14
C GLU A 75 5.99 23.64 12.20
N THR A 76 6.03 23.40 10.88
CA THR A 76 4.81 23.69 10.07
C THR A 76 4.54 22.86 8.80
N LYS A 77 5.41 21.94 8.40
CA LYS A 77 5.28 21.31 7.07
C LYS A 77 4.84 19.85 7.13
N ASN A 78 3.62 19.61 6.66
CA ASN A 78 3.08 18.27 6.49
C ASN A 78 3.95 17.46 5.52
N ARG A 79 4.16 16.19 5.86
CA ARG A 79 4.87 15.22 5.02
C ARG A 79 3.86 14.20 4.48
N TYR A 80 4.11 13.74 3.28
CA TYR A 80 3.23 12.81 2.59
C TYR A 80 4.02 11.63 2.04
N ILE A 81 3.50 10.43 2.27
CA ILE A 81 3.88 9.27 1.48
C ILE A 81 3.09 9.33 0.19
N VAL A 82 3.80 9.29 -0.93
CA VAL A 82 3.20 9.24 -2.25
C VAL A 82 3.57 7.93 -2.90
N ILE A 83 2.56 7.21 -3.36
CA ILE A 83 2.70 5.93 -4.04
C ILE A 83 2.09 6.06 -5.42
N ARG A 84 2.94 5.91 -6.42
CA ARG A 84 2.58 6.03 -7.83
C ARG A 84 2.57 4.64 -8.43
N VAL A 85 1.44 4.25 -9.00
CA VAL A 85 1.27 2.90 -9.56
C VAL A 85 0.88 2.98 -11.02
N LYS A 86 1.58 2.23 -11.87
CA LYS A 86 1.35 2.17 -13.31
C LYS A 86 1.41 0.72 -13.78
N ASN A 87 0.46 0.34 -14.62
CA ASN A 87 0.42 -0.97 -15.26
C ASN A 87 1.18 -0.91 -16.59
N LEU A 88 2.24 -1.70 -16.71
CA LEU A 88 3.01 -1.87 -17.94
C LEU A 88 2.53 -3.08 -18.76
N GLY A 89 1.75 -3.96 -18.14
CA GLY A 89 1.18 -5.12 -18.81
C GLY A 89 -0.15 -4.84 -19.50
N ASN A 90 -0.72 -5.91 -20.06
CA ASN A 90 -1.91 -5.90 -20.90
C ASN A 90 -3.22 -6.34 -20.22
N LEU A 91 -3.16 -6.77 -18.95
CA LEU A 91 -4.31 -7.21 -18.18
C LEU A 91 -4.80 -6.07 -17.31
N HIS A 92 -6.09 -6.05 -17.03
CA HIS A 92 -6.62 -5.17 -16.01
C HIS A 92 -6.18 -5.67 -14.63
N ALA A 93 -5.57 -4.80 -13.81
CA ALA A 93 -5.05 -5.17 -12.49
C ALA A 93 -5.62 -4.30 -11.38
N TRP A 94 -5.82 -4.88 -10.19
CA TRP A 94 -6.28 -4.21 -8.97
C TRP A 94 -5.84 -5.02 -7.74
N GLY A 95 -5.86 -4.45 -6.55
CA GLY A 95 -5.41 -5.18 -5.36
C GLY A 95 -5.16 -4.34 -4.13
N VAL A 96 -4.39 -4.88 -3.21
CA VAL A 96 -4.00 -4.23 -1.96
C VAL A 96 -2.48 -4.22 -1.83
N LEU A 97 -1.92 -3.02 -1.73
CA LEU A 97 -0.50 -2.79 -1.54
C LEU A 97 -0.21 -2.55 -0.06
N SER A 98 0.71 -3.31 0.51
CA SER A 98 1.25 -3.09 1.85
C SER A 98 2.54 -2.30 1.72
N CYS A 99 2.62 -1.11 2.34
CA CYS A 99 3.79 -0.24 2.30
C CYS A 99 4.46 -0.18 3.67
N LYS A 100 5.70 -0.65 3.79
CA LYS A 100 6.49 -0.57 5.02
C LYS A 100 7.22 0.77 5.07
N THR A 101 6.82 1.67 5.96
CA THR A 101 7.27 3.07 5.93
C THR A 101 7.88 3.50 7.26
N GLY A 102 8.91 2.81 7.78
CA GLY A 102 9.54 3.12 9.08
C GLY A 102 8.59 3.13 10.30
N LEU A 103 7.30 2.88 10.07
CA LEU A 103 6.19 2.85 11.00
C LEU A 103 6.09 1.47 11.62
N ARG A 104 5.54 1.41 12.85
CA ARG A 104 5.29 0.16 13.56
C ARG A 104 4.44 -0.82 12.75
N ASN A 105 3.45 -0.30 12.01
CA ASN A 105 2.56 -1.09 11.16
C ASN A 105 2.68 -0.63 9.69
N PRO A 106 2.67 -1.57 8.73
CA PRO A 106 2.58 -1.22 7.32
C PRO A 106 1.28 -0.49 6.99
N ILE A 107 1.34 0.44 6.04
CA ILE A 107 0.15 1.11 5.52
C ILE A 107 -0.45 0.27 4.40
N MET A 108 -1.73 -0.07 4.53
CA MET A 108 -2.46 -0.86 3.54
C MET A 108 -3.24 0.05 2.60
N ILE A 109 -3.08 -0.12 1.29
CA ILE A 109 -3.69 0.73 0.27
C ILE A 109 -4.47 -0.12 -0.72
N GLY A 110 -5.79 0.03 -0.71
CA GLY A 110 -6.67 -0.57 -1.71
C GLY A 110 -6.56 0.21 -3.03
N ILE A 111 -6.15 -0.48 -4.08
CA ILE A 111 -5.99 0.05 -5.43
C ILE A 111 -7.08 -0.58 -6.30
N PRO A 112 -8.19 0.14 -6.57
CA PRO A 112 -9.35 -0.43 -7.25
C PRO A 112 -9.12 -0.67 -8.75
N SER A 113 -8.15 0.02 -9.36
CA SER A 113 -7.76 -0.17 -10.76
C SER A 113 -6.39 0.43 -11.00
N ILE A 114 -5.51 -0.33 -11.64
CA ILE A 114 -4.19 0.13 -12.06
C ILE A 114 -4.23 0.48 -13.55
N LYS A 115 -3.96 1.74 -13.87
CA LYS A 115 -4.03 2.29 -15.23
C LYS A 115 -2.68 2.19 -15.96
N PRO A 116 -2.67 2.32 -17.30
CA PRO A 116 -1.43 2.48 -18.08
C PRO A 116 -0.68 3.79 -17.81
N THR A 117 -1.31 4.74 -17.13
CA THR A 117 -0.71 5.97 -16.61
C THR A 117 -0.56 5.88 -15.09
N TYR A 118 0.36 6.65 -14.51
CA TYR A 118 0.50 6.69 -13.05
C TYR A 118 -0.81 7.13 -12.39
N SER A 119 -1.23 6.35 -11.40
CA SER A 119 -2.25 6.72 -10.42
C SER A 119 -1.54 7.02 -9.11
N ASP A 120 -1.74 8.22 -8.59
CA ASP A 120 -1.01 8.73 -7.42
C ASP A 120 -1.89 8.62 -6.16
N TYR A 121 -1.38 7.93 -5.15
CA TYR A 121 -2.00 7.76 -3.83
C TYR A 121 -1.18 8.53 -2.80
N VAL A 122 -1.83 9.46 -2.11
CA VAL A 122 -1.17 10.40 -1.19
C VAL A 122 -1.70 10.20 0.23
N ILE A 123 -0.80 9.91 1.17
CA ILE A 123 -1.11 9.66 2.57
C ILE A 123 -0.31 10.63 3.43
N CYS A 124 -1.00 11.44 4.24
CA CYS A 124 -0.37 12.35 5.18
C CYS A 124 0.27 11.54 6.33
N ILE A 125 1.53 11.83 6.65
CA ILE A 125 2.28 11.21 7.75
C ILE A 125 2.82 12.23 8.75
N SER A 126 2.19 13.40 8.84
CA SER A 126 2.55 14.39 9.85
C SER A 126 2.49 13.82 11.27
N GLY A 127 3.51 14.12 12.08
CA GLY A 127 3.64 13.61 13.45
C GLY A 127 4.27 12.21 13.56
N ILE A 128 4.66 11.59 12.45
CA ILE A 128 5.37 10.31 12.44
C ILE A 128 6.88 10.55 12.31
N PHE A 129 7.64 10.07 13.30
CA PHE A 129 9.09 9.94 13.20
C PHE A 129 9.43 8.69 12.39
N ILE A 130 10.20 8.88 11.32
CA ILE A 130 10.73 7.76 10.52
C ILE A 130 11.98 7.29 11.26
N ALA A 131 11.88 6.18 11.98
CA ALA A 131 13.03 5.56 12.64
C ALA A 131 13.98 4.98 11.57
N SER A 132 15.28 5.28 11.68
CA SER A 132 16.33 4.74 10.82
C SER A 132 17.16 3.73 11.60
N PRO A 133 17.02 2.42 11.40
CA PRO A 133 17.96 1.46 11.97
C PRO A 133 19.23 1.31 11.13
N ASP A 134 19.20 1.52 9.82
CA ASP A 134 20.33 1.19 8.94
C ASP A 134 20.41 2.13 7.73
N GLN A 135 21.63 2.32 7.23
CA GLN A 135 22.09 3.21 6.16
C GLN A 135 21.47 2.95 4.76
N ASN A 136 20.16 2.73 4.66
CA ASN A 136 19.46 2.81 3.39
C ASN A 136 19.00 4.25 3.18
N ILE A 137 19.62 4.89 2.19
CA ILE A 137 19.41 6.30 1.75
C ILE A 137 17.97 6.57 1.30
N TYR A 138 17.17 5.52 1.21
CA TYR A 138 15.73 5.55 0.99
C TYR A 138 15.06 5.04 2.26
N PRO A 139 13.89 5.55 2.67
CA PRO A 139 12.94 4.64 3.29
C PRO A 139 12.74 3.57 2.22
N ALA A 140 13.39 2.41 2.36
CA ALA A 140 13.10 1.26 1.55
C ALA A 140 11.63 0.97 1.86
N THR A 141 10.76 1.62 1.10
CA THR A 141 9.33 1.44 1.11
C THR A 141 9.17 0.12 0.41
N ALA A 142 9.57 -0.92 1.12
CA ALA A 142 9.39 -2.29 0.75
C ALA A 142 7.89 -2.44 0.67
N TYR A 143 7.41 -2.36 -0.56
CA TYR A 143 6.02 -2.63 -0.85
C TYR A 143 5.88 -4.11 -1.12
N GLU A 144 4.78 -4.68 -0.66
CA GLU A 144 4.40 -6.02 -1.01
C GLU A 144 2.93 -6.00 -1.43
N TRP A 145 2.64 -6.61 -2.57
CA TRP A 145 1.26 -6.90 -2.93
C TRP A 145 0.73 -7.98 -1.99
N THR A 146 -0.11 -7.57 -1.04
CA THR A 146 -0.85 -8.52 -0.20
C THR A 146 -1.83 -9.30 -1.06
N GLU A 147 -2.50 -8.58 -1.97
CA GLU A 147 -3.45 -9.11 -2.94
C GLU A 147 -3.19 -8.42 -4.28
N LEU A 148 -3.00 -9.16 -5.36
CA LEU A 148 -2.91 -8.62 -6.71
C LEU A 148 -3.76 -9.45 -7.66
N TYR A 149 -4.85 -8.89 -8.14
CA TYR A 149 -5.79 -9.55 -9.03
C TYR A 149 -5.61 -9.04 -10.47
N THR A 150 -5.88 -9.92 -11.44
CA THR A 150 -5.79 -9.61 -12.87
C THR A 150 -6.96 -10.19 -13.64
N LYS A 151 -7.42 -9.49 -14.68
CA LYS A 151 -8.44 -9.97 -15.63
C LYS A 151 -8.09 -9.57 -17.06
#